data_AF-B9EJG8-F1
#
_entry.id   AF-B9EJG8-F1
#
_cell.length_a   1.000
_cell.length_b   1.000
_cell.length_c   1.000
_cell.angle_alpha   90.00
_cell.angle_beta   90.00
_cell.angle_gamma   90.00
#
_symmetry.space_group_name_H-M   'P 1'
#
loop_
_entity.id
_entity.type
_entity.pdbx_description
1 polymer ?
#
loop_
_entity_poly.entity_id
_entity_poly.type
_entity_poly.pdbx_seq_one_letter_code
_entity_poly.pdbx_strand_id
1 'polypeptide(L)'
;MDGKKCSVWMFLPLVFTLFTSAGLWIVYFIAVEDDKILPLNSAERKPGVKHAPYISIAGDDPPASCVFSQVMNMAAFLALVVAVLRFIQLKPKVLNPWLNISGLVALCLASFGMTLLGNFQLTNDEEIHNVGTSLTFGFGTLTCWIQAALTLKVNIKNEGRRVGIPRVILSASITLCVVLYFILMAQSIHMYAARVQWGLVMCFLSYFGTFAVEFRHYRYEIVCSEYQENFLSFSESLSEASEYQTDQV
;
A
#
# COMPACT_ATOMS: atom_id res chain seq x y z
N MET A 1 -33.40 6.21 -12.66
CA MET A 1 -32.18 5.38 -12.69
C MET A 1 -31.10 6.17 -11.98
N ASP A 2 -30.85 5.92 -10.70
CA ASP A 2 -29.60 6.40 -10.10
C ASP A 2 -28.49 5.65 -10.81
N GLY A 3 -27.91 6.25 -11.86
CA GLY A 3 -26.67 5.78 -12.42
C GLY A 3 -25.71 5.73 -11.24
N LYS A 4 -25.43 4.52 -10.73
CA LYS A 4 -24.66 4.31 -9.50
C LYS A 4 -23.32 5.01 -9.70
N LYS A 5 -23.22 6.25 -9.23
CA LYS A 5 -22.02 7.07 -9.40
C LYS A 5 -20.95 6.37 -8.58
N CYS A 6 -20.01 5.72 -9.26
CA CYS A 6 -18.83 5.18 -8.61
C CYS A 6 -18.10 6.32 -7.91
N SER A 7 -17.67 6.06 -6.68
CA SER A 7 -16.87 7.02 -5.93
C SER A 7 -15.51 7.23 -6.59
N VAL A 8 -15.06 8.49 -6.68
CA VAL A 8 -13.72 8.86 -7.17
C VAL A 8 -12.60 8.17 -6.37
N TRP A 9 -12.87 7.79 -5.13
CA TRP A 9 -11.93 7.08 -4.26
C TRP A 9 -11.54 5.69 -4.77
N MET A 10 -12.27 5.11 -5.74
CA MET A 10 -11.83 3.89 -6.41
C MET A 10 -10.53 4.08 -7.22
N PHE A 11 -10.25 5.30 -7.67
CA PHE A 11 -9.05 5.59 -8.45
C PHE A 11 -7.79 5.60 -7.60
N LEU A 12 -7.87 5.86 -6.29
CA LEU A 12 -6.71 5.87 -5.41
C LEU A 12 -5.87 4.57 -5.48
N PRO A 13 -6.43 3.38 -5.23
CA PRO A 13 -5.67 2.13 -5.37
C PRO A 13 -5.27 1.83 -6.82
N LEU A 14 -6.02 2.28 -7.82
CA LEU A 14 -5.65 2.09 -9.23
C LEU A 14 -4.43 2.94 -9.62
N VAL A 15 -4.41 4.21 -9.21
CA VAL A 15 -3.28 5.12 -9.40
C VAL A 15 -2.05 4.56 -8.69
N PHE A 16 -2.19 4.14 -7.43
CA PHE A 16 -1.11 3.45 -6.71
C PHE A 16 -0.53 2.28 -7.52
N THR A 17 -1.39 1.34 -7.95
CA THR A 17 -0.96 0.13 -8.67
C THR A 17 -0.30 0.47 -10.00
N LEU A 18 -0.92 1.34 -10.81
CA LEU A 18 -0.44 1.67 -12.15
C LEU A 18 0.85 2.48 -12.12
N PHE A 19 0.93 3.52 -11.28
CA PHE A 19 2.12 4.35 -11.17
C PHE A 19 3.30 3.57 -10.59
N THR A 20 3.07 2.75 -9.56
CA THR A 20 4.15 1.95 -8.98
C THR A 20 4.65 0.91 -9.99
N SER A 21 3.72 0.24 -10.71
CA SER A 21 4.10 -0.72 -11.75
C SER A 21 4.92 -0.05 -12.86
N ALA A 22 4.41 1.03 -13.44
CA ALA A 22 5.08 1.76 -14.51
C ALA A 22 6.44 2.30 -14.06
N GLY A 23 6.51 2.87 -12.86
CA GLY A 23 7.74 3.38 -12.27
C GLY A 23 8.81 2.30 -12.09
N LEU A 24 8.45 1.14 -11.55
CA LEU A 24 9.40 0.03 -11.41
C LEU A 24 9.87 -0.51 -12.77
N TRP A 25 9.00 -0.59 -13.77
CA TRP A 25 9.41 -0.97 -15.12
C TRP A 25 10.34 0.05 -15.76
N ILE A 26 10.14 1.35 -15.52
CA ILE A 26 11.08 2.40 -15.97
C ILE A 26 12.45 2.19 -15.31
N VAL A 27 12.50 1.95 -13.99
CA VAL A 27 13.75 1.65 -13.27
C VAL A 27 14.46 0.44 -13.90
N TYR A 28 13.70 -0.62 -14.22
CA TYR A 28 14.26 -1.79 -14.92
C TYR A 28 14.86 -1.44 -16.28
N PHE A 29 14.15 -0.68 -17.12
CA PHE A 29 14.65 -0.33 -18.45
C PHE A 29 15.91 0.53 -18.39
N ILE A 30 15.95 1.52 -17.49
CA ILE A 30 17.15 2.33 -17.24
C ILE A 30 18.32 1.43 -16.84
N ALA A 31 18.12 0.53 -15.87
CA ALA A 31 19.19 -0.35 -15.39
C ALA A 31 19.67 -1.36 -16.44
N VAL A 32 18.81 -1.77 -17.38
CA VAL A 32 19.20 -2.61 -18.52
C VAL A 32 19.99 -1.80 -19.53
N GLU A 33 19.56 -0.58 -19.84
CA GLU A 33 20.22 0.34 -20.78
C GLU A 33 21.61 0.77 -20.27
N ASP A 34 21.73 1.03 -18.97
CA ASP A 34 23.00 1.36 -18.28
C ASP A 34 23.89 0.14 -18.00
N ASP A 35 23.55 -1.02 -18.58
CA ASP A 35 24.30 -2.27 -18.46
C ASP A 35 24.49 -2.80 -17.03
N LYS A 36 23.68 -2.34 -16.06
CA LYS A 36 23.77 -2.71 -14.63
C LYS A 36 23.21 -4.10 -14.33
N ILE A 37 22.14 -4.48 -15.02
CA ILE A 37 21.46 -5.77 -14.84
C ILE A 37 21.27 -6.52 -16.16
N LEU A 38 21.10 -7.83 -16.07
CA LEU A 38 20.72 -8.67 -17.19
C LEU A 38 19.22 -8.51 -17.52
N PRO A 39 18.82 -8.52 -18.80
CA PRO A 39 17.41 -8.60 -19.16
C PRO A 39 16.72 -9.82 -18.54
N LEU A 40 15.45 -9.69 -18.12
CA LEU A 40 14.68 -10.76 -17.46
C LEU A 40 14.59 -12.06 -18.27
N ASN A 41 14.58 -11.96 -19.59
CA ASN A 41 14.53 -13.10 -20.51
C ASN A 41 15.89 -13.77 -20.77
N SER A 42 16.98 -13.27 -20.17
CA SER A 42 18.31 -13.85 -20.33
C SER A 42 18.36 -15.28 -19.82
N ALA A 43 19.06 -16.16 -20.53
CA ALA A 43 19.39 -17.49 -20.02
C ALA A 43 20.26 -17.38 -18.75
N GLU A 44 20.26 -18.41 -17.90
CA GLU A 44 21.19 -18.51 -16.78
C GLU A 44 22.62 -18.40 -17.30
N ARG A 45 23.35 -17.37 -16.85
CA ARG A 45 24.61 -16.99 -17.48
C ARG A 45 25.82 -17.32 -16.62
N LYS A 46 26.92 -17.57 -17.33
CA LYS A 46 28.28 -17.70 -16.85
C LYS A 46 28.70 -16.49 -15.96
N PRO A 47 29.51 -16.73 -14.91
CA PRO A 47 29.94 -15.70 -13.95
C PRO A 47 30.59 -14.48 -14.62
N GLY A 48 30.40 -13.29 -14.03
CA GLY A 48 31.40 -12.22 -14.09
C GLY A 48 31.12 -10.96 -14.91
N VAL A 49 29.92 -10.72 -15.44
CA VAL A 49 29.66 -9.48 -16.21
C VAL A 49 28.53 -8.62 -15.65
N LYS A 50 27.39 -9.21 -15.28
CA LYS A 50 26.19 -8.44 -14.87
C LYS A 50 25.38 -9.18 -13.83
N HIS A 51 24.70 -8.43 -12.99
CA HIS A 51 23.81 -8.97 -11.95
C HIS A 51 22.50 -9.48 -12.54
N ALA A 52 21.88 -10.45 -11.85
CA ALA A 52 20.51 -10.82 -12.14
C ALA A 52 19.56 -9.62 -11.88
N PRO A 53 18.45 -9.50 -12.62
CA PRO A 53 17.58 -8.32 -12.57
C PRO A 53 16.68 -8.29 -11.34
N TYR A 54 17.27 -8.29 -10.14
CA TYR A 54 16.53 -7.96 -8.93
C TYR A 54 16.13 -6.49 -8.95
N ILE A 55 14.94 -6.18 -8.44
CA ILE A 55 14.43 -4.81 -8.36
C ILE A 55 15.38 -3.92 -7.54
N SER A 56 15.91 -4.45 -6.43
CA SER A 56 16.86 -3.73 -5.58
C SER A 56 18.14 -3.35 -6.31
N ILE A 57 18.68 -4.26 -7.15
CA ILE A 57 19.87 -3.98 -7.95
C ILE A 57 19.54 -3.01 -9.10
N ALA A 58 18.35 -3.14 -9.71
CA ALA A 58 17.89 -2.20 -10.74
C ALA A 58 17.81 -0.76 -10.20
N GLY A 59 17.40 -0.59 -8.94
CA GLY A 59 17.28 0.69 -8.27
C GLY A 59 18.50 1.12 -7.45
N ASP A 60 19.69 0.54 -7.69
CA ASP A 60 20.87 0.77 -6.85
C ASP A 60 21.72 1.96 -7.33
N ASP A 61 21.92 2.10 -8.64
CA ASP A 61 22.75 3.15 -9.24
C ASP A 61 21.92 4.30 -9.84
N PRO A 62 22.37 5.57 -9.73
CA PRO A 62 21.76 6.67 -10.47
C PRO A 62 21.92 6.51 -11.99
N PRO A 63 20.95 6.97 -12.81
CA PRO A 63 19.73 7.69 -12.41
C PRO A 63 18.57 6.77 -11.97
N ALA A 64 18.69 5.45 -12.15
CA ALA A 64 17.64 4.50 -11.82
C ALA A 64 17.26 4.52 -10.34
N SER A 65 18.24 4.67 -9.44
CA SER A 65 18.01 4.79 -8.00
C SER A 65 17.19 6.01 -7.62
N CYS A 66 17.41 7.16 -8.25
CA CYS A 66 16.61 8.37 -8.03
C CYS A 66 15.12 8.15 -8.40
N VAL A 67 14.89 7.49 -9.54
CA VAL A 67 13.52 7.14 -9.98
C VAL A 67 12.90 6.12 -9.03
N PHE A 68 13.67 5.12 -8.60
CA PHE A 68 13.23 4.11 -7.64
C PHE A 68 12.82 4.75 -6.31
N SER A 69 13.64 5.63 -5.74
CA SER A 69 13.31 6.37 -4.52
C SER A 69 12.03 7.18 -4.69
N GLN A 70 11.87 7.90 -5.80
CA GLN A 70 10.66 8.69 -6.06
C GLN A 70 9.41 7.80 -6.14
N VAL A 71 9.49 6.68 -6.87
CA VAL A 71 8.37 5.74 -7.05
C VAL A 71 7.99 5.10 -5.72
N MET A 72 8.95 4.61 -4.95
CA MET A 72 8.70 3.92 -3.68
C MET A 72 8.16 4.87 -2.59
N ASN A 73 8.64 6.12 -2.53
CA ASN A 73 8.09 7.12 -1.60
C ASN A 73 6.65 7.51 -1.97
N MET A 74 6.35 7.70 -3.26
CA MET A 74 4.98 7.98 -3.70
C MET A 74 4.05 6.79 -3.42
N ALA A 75 4.52 5.56 -3.68
CA ALA A 75 3.81 4.34 -3.35
C ALA A 75 3.55 4.25 -1.84
N ALA A 76 4.54 4.51 -0.99
CA ALA A 76 4.42 4.51 0.46
C ALA A 76 3.34 5.50 0.94
N PHE A 77 3.34 6.71 0.42
CA PHE A 77 2.33 7.72 0.77
C PHE A 77 0.92 7.25 0.39
N LEU A 78 0.71 6.80 -0.85
CA LEU A 78 -0.59 6.35 -1.32
C LEU A 78 -1.06 5.08 -0.57
N ALA A 79 -0.15 4.15 -0.25
CA ALA A 79 -0.46 2.97 0.55
C ALA A 79 -0.88 3.34 1.97
N LEU A 80 -0.24 4.32 2.60
CA LEU A 80 -0.64 4.85 3.91
C LEU A 80 -2.05 5.47 3.86
N VAL A 81 -2.36 6.25 2.82
CA VAL A 81 -3.72 6.80 2.64
C VAL A 81 -4.74 5.66 2.47
N VAL A 82 -4.44 4.65 1.64
CA VAL A 82 -5.30 3.46 1.48
C VAL A 82 -5.48 2.76 2.83
N ALA A 83 -4.44 2.64 3.66
CA ALA A 83 -4.50 2.01 4.97
C ALA A 83 -5.50 2.71 5.90
N VAL A 84 -5.38 4.03 6.02
CA VAL A 84 -6.26 4.84 6.86
C VAL A 84 -7.70 4.79 6.37
N LEU A 85 -7.92 4.98 5.07
CA LEU A 85 -9.26 4.94 4.47
C LEU A 85 -9.89 3.55 4.62
N ARG A 86 -9.13 2.48 4.39
CA ARG A 86 -9.59 1.10 4.59
C ARG A 86 -9.95 0.82 6.04
N PHE A 87 -9.15 1.29 6.99
CA PHE A 87 -9.45 1.16 8.40
C PHE A 87 -10.78 1.84 8.77
N ILE A 88 -10.97 3.09 8.34
CA ILE A 88 -12.20 3.87 8.56
C ILE A 88 -13.40 3.19 7.91
N GLN A 89 -13.26 2.72 6.66
CA GLN A 89 -14.29 2.01 5.91
C GLN A 89 -14.84 0.78 6.66
N LEU A 90 -13.95 0.07 7.34
CA LEU A 90 -14.25 -1.17 8.03
C LEU A 90 -14.65 -0.98 9.49
N LYS A 91 -14.18 0.10 10.16
CA LYS A 91 -14.43 0.38 11.58
C LYS A 91 -15.88 0.17 12.03
N PRO A 92 -16.92 0.66 11.33
CA PRO A 92 -18.31 0.48 11.79
C PRO A 92 -18.90 -0.90 11.46
N LYS A 93 -18.19 -1.76 10.73
CA LYS A 93 -18.71 -3.04 10.22
C LYS A 93 -18.03 -4.27 10.80
N VAL A 94 -16.82 -4.11 11.34
CA VAL A 94 -16.07 -5.23 11.90
C VAL A 94 -16.57 -5.57 13.30
N LEU A 95 -16.88 -6.85 13.53
CA LEU A 95 -17.23 -7.33 14.87
C LEU A 95 -16.00 -7.43 15.77
N ASN A 96 -14.85 -7.81 15.20
CA ASN A 96 -13.57 -7.85 15.91
C ASN A 96 -12.71 -6.64 15.50
N PRO A 97 -12.62 -5.59 16.34
CA PRO A 97 -11.85 -4.39 16.02
C PRO A 97 -10.35 -4.68 15.88
N TRP A 98 -9.82 -5.67 16.61
CA TRP A 98 -8.39 -5.99 16.60
C TRP A 98 -7.88 -6.44 15.24
N LEU A 99 -8.69 -7.18 14.47
CA LEU A 99 -8.30 -7.60 13.13
C LEU A 99 -8.20 -6.42 12.15
N ASN A 100 -9.04 -5.41 12.32
CA ASN A 100 -8.97 -4.18 11.54
C ASN A 100 -7.78 -3.31 11.96
N ILE A 101 -7.54 -3.18 13.27
CA ILE A 101 -6.38 -2.47 13.82
C ILE A 101 -5.07 -3.14 13.36
N SER A 102 -4.97 -4.46 13.43
CA SER A 102 -3.77 -5.19 12.95
C SER A 102 -3.56 -4.99 11.45
N GLY A 103 -4.64 -4.94 10.66
CA GLY A 103 -4.57 -4.63 9.24
C GLY A 103 -4.06 -3.22 8.95
N LEU A 104 -4.48 -2.22 9.74
CA LEU A 104 -3.95 -0.85 9.67
C LEU A 104 -2.46 -0.82 10.01
N VAL A 105 -2.08 -1.40 11.15
CA VAL A 105 -0.67 -1.40 11.62
C VAL A 105 0.24 -2.09 10.61
N ALA A 106 -0.15 -3.25 10.08
CA ALA A 106 0.63 -3.96 9.08
C ALA A 106 0.80 -3.14 7.79
N LEU A 107 -0.24 -2.44 7.33
CA LEU A 107 -0.13 -1.55 6.18
C LEU A 107 0.77 -0.34 6.45
N CYS A 108 0.70 0.26 7.64
CA CYS A 108 1.58 1.35 8.03
C CYS A 108 3.04 0.91 8.05
N LEU A 109 3.34 -0.28 8.62
CA LEU A 109 4.69 -0.84 8.65
C LEU A 109 5.20 -1.19 7.25
N ALA A 110 4.35 -1.76 6.40
CA ALA A 110 4.72 -2.02 5.00
C ALA A 110 4.98 -0.72 4.23
N SER A 111 4.17 0.32 4.47
CA SER A 111 4.35 1.64 3.84
C SER A 111 5.64 2.30 4.29
N PHE A 112 5.95 2.24 5.58
CA PHE A 112 7.23 2.71 6.10
C PHE A 112 8.41 1.91 5.53
N GLY A 113 8.28 0.58 5.43
CA GLY A 113 9.27 -0.27 4.77
C GLY A 113 9.60 0.17 3.35
N MET A 114 8.59 0.58 2.57
CA MET A 114 8.78 1.09 1.20
C MET A 114 9.61 2.37 1.19
N THR A 115 9.44 3.26 2.17
CA THR A 115 10.31 4.44 2.30
C THR A 115 11.75 4.06 2.61
N LEU A 116 11.99 3.07 3.49
CA LEU A 116 13.35 2.67 3.82
C LEU A 116 14.06 2.05 2.61
N LEU A 117 13.50 0.98 2.04
CA LEU A 117 14.15 0.30 0.91
C LEU A 117 14.27 1.20 -0.33
N GLY A 118 13.36 2.17 -0.48
CA GLY A 118 13.36 3.11 -1.59
C GLY A 118 14.47 4.15 -1.51
N ASN A 119 14.84 4.60 -0.29
CA ASN A 119 15.81 5.68 -0.10
C ASN A 119 17.22 5.19 0.28
N PHE A 120 17.34 3.97 0.83
CA PHE A 120 18.62 3.37 1.19
C PHE A 120 18.98 2.32 0.13
N GLN A 121 19.90 2.65 -0.77
CA GLN A 121 20.38 1.75 -1.82
C GLN A 121 21.14 0.56 -1.21
N LEU A 122 21.05 -0.60 -1.84
CA LEU A 122 21.58 -1.86 -1.33
C LEU A 122 23.10 -1.80 -1.15
N THR A 123 23.83 -1.24 -2.13
CA THR A 123 25.29 -1.13 -2.04
C THR A 123 25.75 -0.09 -1.01
N ASN A 124 24.94 0.94 -0.74
CA ASN A 124 25.30 2.01 0.20
C ASN A 124 24.99 1.64 1.65
N ASP A 125 23.81 1.05 1.90
CA ASP A 125 23.37 0.64 3.23
C ASP A 125 22.46 -0.60 3.13
N GLU A 126 23.11 -1.76 3.02
CA GLU A 126 22.44 -3.05 2.89
C GLU A 126 21.54 -3.37 4.11
N GLU A 127 21.96 -2.96 5.31
CA GLU A 127 21.23 -3.27 6.54
C GLU A 127 19.87 -2.58 6.56
N ILE A 128 19.84 -1.25 6.37
CA ILE A 128 18.59 -0.50 6.35
C ILE A 128 17.73 -0.89 5.15
N HIS A 129 18.34 -1.13 3.99
CA HIS A 129 17.63 -1.62 2.80
C HIS A 129 16.90 -2.95 3.08
N ASN A 130 17.59 -3.91 3.71
CA ASN A 130 17.03 -5.22 4.02
C ASN A 130 15.97 -5.16 5.13
N VAL A 131 16.11 -4.26 6.10
CA VAL A 131 15.05 -3.95 7.08
C VAL A 131 13.82 -3.41 6.36
N GLY A 132 13.98 -2.43 5.46
CA GLY A 132 12.88 -1.88 4.66
C GLY A 132 12.19 -2.94 3.79
N THR A 133 12.98 -3.81 3.15
CA THR A 133 12.49 -4.93 2.34
C THR A 133 11.70 -5.93 3.17
N SER A 134 12.22 -6.29 4.35
CA SER A 134 11.54 -7.20 5.29
C SER A 134 10.23 -6.61 5.80
N LEU A 135 10.20 -5.32 6.12
CA LEU A 135 8.96 -4.63 6.51
C LEU A 135 7.94 -4.63 5.38
N THR A 136 8.36 -4.30 4.16
CA THR A 136 7.47 -4.22 2.98
C THR A 136 6.89 -5.57 2.62
N PHE A 137 7.73 -6.58 2.39
CA PHE A 137 7.26 -7.90 1.95
C PHE A 137 6.66 -8.71 3.10
N GLY A 138 7.22 -8.63 4.31
CA GLY A 138 6.72 -9.31 5.49
C GLY A 138 5.33 -8.80 5.88
N PHE A 139 5.22 -7.52 6.24
CA PHE A 139 3.93 -6.95 6.64
C PHE A 139 2.97 -6.75 5.47
N GLY A 140 3.48 -6.60 4.23
CA GLY A 140 2.65 -6.64 3.03
C GLY A 140 1.95 -8.00 2.86
N THR A 141 2.68 -9.11 3.00
CA THR A 141 2.09 -10.45 2.91
C THR A 141 1.06 -10.67 4.00
N LEU A 142 1.38 -10.30 5.24
CA LEU A 142 0.46 -10.37 6.38
C LEU A 142 -0.82 -9.57 6.12
N THR A 143 -0.67 -8.35 5.61
CA THR A 143 -1.79 -7.49 5.22
C THR A 143 -2.69 -8.18 4.20
N CYS A 144 -2.13 -8.79 3.15
CA CYS A 144 -2.91 -9.44 2.12
C CYS A 144 -3.82 -10.55 2.69
N TRP A 145 -3.34 -11.31 3.67
CA TRP A 145 -4.16 -12.31 4.36
C TRP A 145 -5.23 -11.68 5.27
N ILE A 146 -4.84 -10.69 6.09
CA ILE A 146 -5.79 -9.99 6.99
C ILE A 146 -6.92 -9.33 6.19
N GLN A 147 -6.58 -8.60 5.13
CA GLN A 147 -7.54 -7.87 4.32
C GLN A 147 -8.43 -8.83 3.50
N ALA A 148 -7.91 -9.97 3.03
CA ALA A 148 -8.73 -11.00 2.39
C ALA A 148 -9.77 -11.57 3.38
N ALA A 149 -9.35 -11.89 4.61
CA ALA A 149 -10.25 -12.36 5.66
C ALA A 149 -11.31 -11.32 6.04
N LEU A 150 -10.92 -10.05 6.21
CA LEU A 150 -11.85 -8.95 6.48
C LEU A 150 -12.87 -8.78 5.36
N THR A 151 -12.45 -8.91 4.10
CA THR A 151 -13.32 -8.80 2.92
C THR A 151 -14.41 -9.86 2.92
N LEU A 152 -14.02 -11.12 3.17
CA LEU A 152 -14.94 -12.24 3.24
C LEU A 152 -15.92 -12.12 4.42
N LYS A 153 -15.43 -11.65 5.58
CA LYS A 153 -16.25 -11.50 6.80
C LYS A 153 -17.22 -10.32 6.73
N VAL A 154 -16.77 -9.16 6.24
CA VAL A 154 -17.58 -7.92 6.22
C VAL A 154 -18.58 -7.92 5.06
N ASN A 155 -18.25 -8.60 3.95
CA ASN A 155 -19.16 -8.82 2.82
C ASN A 155 -19.85 -7.53 2.31
N ILE A 156 -19.07 -6.48 2.06
CA ILE A 156 -19.58 -5.18 1.62
C ILE A 156 -20.48 -5.35 0.40
N LYS A 157 -21.73 -4.87 0.50
CA LYS A 157 -22.74 -4.92 -0.59
C LYS A 157 -22.96 -6.34 -1.15
N ASN A 158 -22.75 -7.37 -0.34
CA ASN A 158 -22.83 -8.78 -0.74
C ASN A 158 -21.82 -9.19 -1.83
N GLU A 159 -20.70 -8.47 -1.94
CA GLU A 159 -19.63 -8.73 -2.90
C GLU A 159 -18.39 -9.38 -2.25
N GLY A 160 -18.45 -9.71 -0.96
CA GLY A 160 -17.35 -10.25 -0.17
C GLY A 160 -16.71 -11.48 -0.79
N ARG A 161 -17.50 -12.44 -1.29
CA ARG A 161 -16.97 -13.62 -1.99
C ARG A 161 -16.35 -13.26 -3.35
N ARG A 162 -16.98 -12.36 -4.11
CA ARG A 162 -16.53 -11.95 -5.44
C ARG A 162 -15.17 -11.26 -5.39
N VAL A 163 -14.89 -10.50 -4.33
CA VAL A 163 -13.62 -9.80 -4.12
C VAL A 163 -12.63 -10.63 -3.30
N GLY A 164 -13.15 -11.30 -2.27
CA GLY A 164 -12.36 -12.07 -1.32
C GLY A 164 -11.71 -13.30 -1.94
N ILE A 165 -12.37 -14.02 -2.85
CA ILE A 165 -11.76 -15.19 -3.51
C ILE A 165 -10.54 -14.77 -4.35
N PRO A 166 -10.62 -13.78 -5.27
CA PRO A 166 -9.43 -13.26 -5.95
C PRO A 166 -8.33 -12.79 -5.00
N ARG A 167 -8.68 -12.11 -3.90
CA ARG A 167 -7.70 -11.70 -2.89
C ARG A 167 -7.02 -12.88 -2.20
N VAL A 168 -7.75 -13.94 -1.86
CA VAL A 168 -7.16 -15.17 -1.28
C VAL A 168 -6.20 -15.83 -2.27
N ILE A 169 -6.58 -15.92 -3.56
CA ILE A 169 -5.72 -16.47 -4.61
C ILE A 169 -4.43 -15.64 -4.71
N LEU A 170 -4.55 -14.31 -4.78
CA LEU A 170 -3.40 -13.41 -4.83
C LEU A 170 -2.52 -13.51 -3.57
N SER A 171 -3.11 -13.57 -2.37
CA SER A 171 -2.36 -13.77 -1.12
C SER A 171 -1.58 -15.09 -1.11
N ALA A 172 -2.19 -16.16 -1.62
CA ALA A 172 -1.53 -17.45 -1.77
C ALA A 172 -0.39 -17.39 -2.80
N SER A 173 -0.61 -16.75 -3.95
CA SER A 173 0.43 -16.53 -4.96
C SER A 173 1.61 -15.71 -4.42
N ILE A 174 1.33 -14.62 -3.70
CA ILE A 174 2.34 -13.79 -3.02
C ILE A 174 3.15 -14.64 -2.05
N THR A 175 2.47 -15.39 -1.17
CA THR A 175 3.13 -16.25 -0.18
C THR A 175 4.02 -17.30 -0.86
N LEU A 176 3.52 -17.94 -1.92
CA LEU A 176 4.27 -18.91 -2.71
C LEU A 176 5.50 -18.25 -3.36
N CYS A 177 5.36 -17.07 -3.96
CA CYS A 177 6.49 -16.35 -4.53
C CYS A 177 7.54 -15.97 -3.49
N VAL A 178 7.14 -15.56 -2.27
CA VAL A 178 8.09 -15.29 -1.17
C VAL A 178 8.87 -16.57 -0.81
N VAL A 179 8.18 -17.69 -0.63
CA VAL A 179 8.83 -18.98 -0.31
C VAL A 179 9.78 -19.43 -1.42
N LEU A 180 9.33 -19.37 -2.68
CA LEU A 180 10.13 -19.72 -3.84
C LEU A 180 11.36 -18.81 -3.98
N TYR A 181 11.21 -17.51 -3.72
CA TYR A 181 12.32 -16.56 -3.74
C TYR A 181 13.43 -17.00 -2.77
N PHE A 182 13.09 -17.31 -1.51
CA PHE A 182 14.08 -17.75 -0.53
C PHE A 182 14.71 -19.10 -0.87
N ILE A 183 13.93 -20.07 -1.38
CA ILE A 183 14.47 -21.36 -1.83
C ILE A 183 15.48 -21.15 -2.98
N LEU A 184 15.12 -20.35 -3.98
CA LEU A 184 15.99 -20.09 -5.14
C LEU A 184 17.24 -19.30 -4.75
N MET A 185 17.12 -18.34 -3.82
CA MET A 185 18.27 -17.63 -3.25
C MET A 185 19.20 -18.58 -2.50
N ALA A 186 18.67 -19.48 -1.66
CA ALA A 186 19.46 -20.48 -0.95
C ALA A 186 20.18 -21.45 -1.90
N GLN A 187 19.60 -21.72 -3.06
CA GLN A 187 20.21 -22.55 -4.11
C GLN A 187 21.14 -21.76 -5.05
N SER A 188 21.34 -20.46 -4.82
CA SER A 188 22.13 -19.56 -5.68
C SER A 188 21.63 -19.48 -7.13
N ILE A 189 20.32 -19.70 -7.33
CA ILE A 189 19.65 -19.69 -8.64
C ILE A 189 19.10 -18.28 -8.90
N HIS A 190 20.01 -17.33 -9.14
CA HIS A 190 19.67 -15.90 -9.08
C HIS A 190 18.72 -15.42 -10.19
N MET A 191 18.83 -15.96 -11.40
CA MET A 191 17.99 -15.51 -12.51
C MET A 191 16.51 -15.85 -12.28
N TYR A 192 16.21 -17.06 -11.80
CA TYR A 192 14.85 -17.44 -11.45
C TYR A 192 14.36 -16.74 -10.19
N ALA A 193 15.21 -16.55 -9.18
CA ALA A 193 14.86 -15.77 -7.99
C ALA A 193 14.45 -14.33 -8.34
N ALA A 194 15.19 -13.66 -9.24
CA ALA A 194 14.84 -12.34 -9.73
C ALA A 194 13.48 -12.32 -10.43
N ARG A 195 13.21 -13.28 -11.33
CA ARG A 195 11.89 -13.41 -12.00
C ARG A 195 10.75 -13.61 -11.01
N VAL A 196 10.96 -14.44 -10.01
CA VAL A 196 9.99 -14.67 -8.93
C VAL A 196 9.76 -13.40 -8.11
N GLN A 197 10.80 -12.61 -7.84
CA GLN A 197 10.66 -11.30 -7.17
C GLN A 197 9.81 -10.33 -7.99
N TRP A 198 10.01 -10.25 -9.30
CA TRP A 198 9.14 -9.44 -10.17
C TRP A 198 7.70 -9.93 -10.14
N GLY A 199 7.49 -11.25 -10.26
CA GLY A 199 6.15 -11.85 -10.13
C GLY A 199 5.49 -11.52 -8.78
N LEU A 200 6.24 -11.64 -7.69
CA LEU A 200 5.81 -11.29 -6.33
C LEU A 200 5.29 -9.84 -6.25
N VAL A 201 6.08 -8.88 -6.74
CA VAL A 201 5.72 -7.47 -6.69
C VAL A 201 4.51 -7.17 -7.59
N MET A 202 4.42 -7.77 -8.77
CA MET A 202 3.24 -7.60 -9.63
C MET A 202 1.98 -8.21 -9.01
N CYS A 203 2.09 -9.32 -8.27
CA CYS A 203 0.98 -9.87 -7.49
C CYS A 203 0.57 -8.94 -6.34
N PHE A 204 1.52 -8.33 -5.63
CA PHE A 204 1.22 -7.32 -4.61
C PHE A 204 0.47 -6.13 -5.20
N LEU A 205 0.97 -5.55 -6.29
CA LEU A 205 0.35 -4.39 -6.92
C LEU A 205 -1.05 -4.72 -7.46
N SER A 206 -1.21 -5.91 -8.04
CA SER A 206 -2.53 -6.41 -8.46
C SER A 206 -3.49 -6.58 -7.26
N TYR A 207 -3.00 -7.10 -6.13
CA TYR A 207 -3.79 -7.20 -4.90
C TYR A 207 -4.28 -5.83 -4.44
N PHE A 208 -3.40 -4.84 -4.35
CA PHE A 208 -3.79 -3.49 -3.91
C PHE A 208 -4.81 -2.84 -4.85
N GLY A 209 -4.70 -3.07 -6.15
CA GLY A 209 -5.68 -2.60 -7.14
C GLY A 209 -7.10 -3.09 -6.85
N THR A 210 -7.26 -4.26 -6.22
CA THR A 210 -8.57 -4.80 -5.85
C THR A 210 -9.30 -3.95 -4.79
N PHE A 211 -8.64 -3.08 -4.03
CA PHE A 211 -9.33 -2.15 -3.11
C PHE A 211 -10.27 -1.19 -3.84
N ALA A 212 -10.02 -0.91 -5.11
CA ALA A 212 -10.87 -0.07 -5.96
C ALA A 212 -12.33 -0.55 -5.96
N VAL A 213 -12.51 -1.88 -5.95
CA VAL A 213 -13.82 -2.53 -5.99
C VAL A 213 -14.67 -2.18 -4.78
N GLU A 214 -14.09 -2.12 -3.58
CA GLU A 214 -14.86 -1.76 -2.39
C GLU A 214 -14.93 -0.24 -2.21
N PHE A 215 -13.86 0.48 -2.56
CA PHE A 215 -13.81 1.95 -2.43
C PHE A 215 -14.80 2.67 -3.35
N ARG A 216 -15.23 2.06 -4.46
CA ARG A 216 -16.28 2.63 -5.32
C ARG A 216 -17.61 2.90 -4.60
N HIS A 217 -17.85 2.20 -3.49
CA HIS A 217 -19.10 2.29 -2.72
C HIS A 217 -19.04 3.34 -1.60
N TYR A 218 -17.90 4.01 -1.39
CA TYR A 218 -17.68 4.88 -0.23
C TYR A 218 -17.16 6.24 -0.66
N ARG A 219 -17.69 7.28 -0.02
CA ARG A 219 -17.14 8.64 -0.09
C ARG A 219 -16.45 8.94 1.23
N TYR A 220 -15.23 9.45 1.14
CA TYR A 220 -14.50 9.99 2.28
C TYR A 220 -14.43 11.51 2.10
N GLU A 221 -14.75 12.23 3.15
CA GLU A 221 -14.79 13.70 3.17
C GLU A 221 -14.02 14.16 4.40
N ILE A 222 -13.14 15.16 4.20
CA ILE A 222 -12.43 15.83 5.30
C ILE A 222 -13.25 17.08 5.63
N VAL A 223 -13.91 17.07 6.78
CA VAL A 223 -14.69 18.21 7.25
C VAL A 223 -13.81 19.07 8.16
N CYS A 224 -13.55 20.31 7.75
CA CYS A 224 -12.91 21.32 8.57
C CYS A 224 -14.00 22.25 9.09
N SER A 225 -14.17 22.32 10.42
CA SER A 225 -15.09 23.25 11.08
C SER A 225 -14.30 24.18 11.99
N GLU A 226 -14.58 25.47 11.92
CA GLU A 226 -14.10 26.42 12.91
C GLU A 226 -14.72 26.09 14.27
N TYR A 227 -13.90 26.00 15.31
CA TYR A 227 -14.39 25.78 16.66
C TYR A 227 -14.95 27.10 17.18
N GLN A 228 -16.25 27.33 16.96
CA GLN A 228 -16.94 28.40 17.63
C GLN A 228 -17.25 27.91 19.05
N GLU A 229 -16.36 28.23 20.00
CA GLU A 229 -16.70 28.12 21.42
C GLU A 229 -18.04 28.81 21.66
N ASN A 230 -18.84 28.24 22.56
CA ASN A 230 -20.18 28.65 22.96
C ASN A 230 -20.25 30.10 23.53
N PHE A 231 -19.84 31.12 22.78
CA PHE A 231 -20.07 32.51 23.15
C PHE A 231 -21.56 32.88 23.09
N LEU A 232 -22.37 32.09 22.40
CA LEU A 232 -23.83 32.23 22.46
C LEU A 232 -24.43 31.67 23.75
N SER A 233 -23.83 30.68 24.44
CA SER A 233 -24.33 30.34 25.78
C SER A 233 -23.98 31.45 26.79
N PHE A 234 -22.92 32.22 26.54
CA PHE A 234 -22.61 33.39 27.39
C PHE A 234 -23.51 34.59 27.05
N SER A 235 -23.83 34.82 25.77
CA SER A 235 -24.75 35.89 25.38
C SER A 235 -26.20 35.59 25.76
N GLU A 236 -26.66 34.34 25.63
CA GLU A 236 -28.02 33.95 26.06
C GLU A 236 -28.13 33.96 27.58
N SER A 237 -27.13 33.49 28.33
CA SER A 237 -27.17 33.60 29.80
C SER A 237 -27.11 35.05 30.28
N LEU A 238 -26.43 35.96 29.58
CA LEU A 238 -26.47 37.40 29.87
C LEU A 238 -27.82 38.03 29.48
N SER A 239 -28.42 37.59 28.38
CA SER A 239 -29.74 38.06 27.94
C SER A 239 -30.83 37.61 28.92
N GLU A 240 -30.84 36.33 29.30
CA GLU A 240 -31.76 35.76 30.30
C GLU A 240 -31.56 36.46 31.66
N ALA A 241 -30.32 36.68 32.10
CA ALA A 241 -30.06 37.41 33.34
C ALA A 241 -30.57 38.86 33.28
N SER A 242 -30.55 39.51 32.11
CA SER A 242 -31.11 40.86 31.94
C SER A 242 -32.64 40.87 31.95
N GLU A 243 -33.27 39.83 31.38
CA GLU A 243 -34.73 39.70 31.30
C GLU A 243 -35.33 39.47 32.69
N TYR A 244 -34.68 38.64 33.52
CA TYR A 244 -35.05 38.47 34.93
C TYR A 244 -34.85 39.74 35.77
N GLN A 245 -33.95 40.65 35.39
CA GLN A 245 -33.79 41.93 36.09
C GLN A 245 -34.86 42.96 35.72
N THR A 246 -35.40 42.92 34.50
CA THR A 246 -36.48 43.84 34.09
C THR A 246 -37.84 43.50 34.70
N ASP A 247 -38.08 42.25 35.06
CA ASP A 247 -39.35 41.82 35.68
C ASP A 247 -39.43 42.04 37.21
N GLN A 248 -38.34 42.52 37.83
CA GLN A 248 -38.29 42.77 39.28
C GLN A 248 -38.47 44.26 39.68
N VAL A 249 -38.94 45.11 38.77
CA VAL A 249 -39.27 46.53 39.03
C VAL A 249 -40.76 46.77 38.83
#